data_AF-A0A251P9C3-F1
#
_entry.id   AF-A0A251P9C3-F1
#
_cell.length_a   1.000
_cell.length_b   1.000
_cell.length_c   1.000
_cell.angle_alpha   90.00
_cell.angle_beta   90.00
_cell.angle_gamma   90.00
#
_symmetry.space_group_name_H-M   'P 1'
#
loop_
_entity.id
_entity.type
_entity.pdbx_description
1 polymer ?
#
loop_
_entity_poly.entity_id
_entity_poly.type
_entity_poly.pdbx_seq_one_letter_code
_entity_poly.pdbx_strand_id
1 'polypeptide(L)'
;MIVPSIKDDCLMVRDNVVLSHVPRNISVAPAADEAAFIGAASSNSSFRHVFSFGVLEFKLWWMIPSFGDSGCEVPAETQMLLLETREKSTVQNGLSEPTTENSLYILLLSVLDGPFRASLQGNTVNELEFCIESDTSTCGLVWLSTWDAFYHKVDPEGIEKGLKSLSEGGFPTKFLIIDEGWQNKVMEVEAEADETDSSYRAASVDRLTSIEENDKFKGFRSGKSYANLREFVKFIEEEYGLKLVYACHALIGSWGGVLPTSEEMRKYDPWIKHIVQSPGNVSHVICTTLGPMEKYGIGMIAPSNIYRFYDDLHSYLASCNVDGVKVDVQNVLELLGSCYGGREALMRRYQEALEASVIRNFHRNNLIWGMSLSNDHIYS
;
A
#
# COMPACT_ATOMS: atom_id res chain seq x y z
N MET A 1 -15.62 19.49 36.58
CA MET A 1 -16.18 19.60 35.22
C MET A 1 -15.04 19.37 34.25
N ILE A 2 -15.21 18.47 33.28
CA ILE A 2 -14.14 17.93 32.43
C ILE A 2 -14.33 18.45 31.00
N VAL A 3 -14.46 19.77 30.87
CA VAL A 3 -14.77 20.37 29.58
C VAL A 3 -13.46 20.78 28.89
N PRO A 4 -13.18 20.30 27.66
CA PRO A 4 -12.05 20.80 26.87
C PRO A 4 -12.09 22.32 26.78
N SER A 5 -10.94 22.98 26.98
CA SER A 5 -10.87 24.44 26.98
C SER A 5 -9.56 24.94 26.39
N ILE A 6 -9.56 26.17 25.86
CA ILE A 6 -8.33 26.86 25.48
C ILE A 6 -7.90 27.73 26.65
N LYS A 7 -6.65 27.56 27.10
CA LYS A 7 -6.04 28.37 28.14
C LYS A 7 -4.59 28.64 27.77
N ASP A 8 -4.16 29.90 27.86
CA ASP A 8 -2.77 30.32 27.59
C ASP A 8 -2.24 29.79 26.24
N ASP A 9 -3.03 29.97 25.18
CA ASP A 9 -2.79 29.47 23.81
C ASP A 9 -2.58 27.95 23.73
N CYS A 10 -3.09 27.17 24.70
CA CYS A 10 -3.03 25.72 24.72
C CYS A 10 -4.42 25.09 24.78
N LEU A 11 -4.63 23.99 24.06
CA LEU A 11 -5.83 23.16 24.20
C LEU A 11 -5.63 22.23 25.40
N MET A 12 -6.47 22.40 26.41
CA MET A 12 -6.42 21.68 27.67
C MET A 12 -7.55 20.65 27.76
N VAL A 13 -7.22 19.42 28.15
CA VAL A 13 -8.18 18.38 28.50
C VAL A 13 -7.75 17.72 29.81
N ARG A 14 -8.61 17.76 30.83
CA ARG A 14 -8.31 17.20 32.17
C ARG A 14 -6.95 17.71 32.70
N ASP A 15 -6.72 19.02 32.58
CA ASP A 15 -5.49 19.72 32.99
C ASP A 15 -4.20 19.33 32.22
N ASN A 16 -4.31 18.52 31.16
CA ASN A 16 -3.17 18.20 30.29
C ASN A 16 -3.20 19.07 29.02
N VAL A 17 -2.02 19.55 28.61
CA VAL A 17 -1.83 20.21 27.32
C VAL A 17 -1.88 19.14 26.22
N VAL A 18 -2.84 19.26 25.31
CA VAL A 18 -2.97 18.37 24.15
C VAL A 18 -2.36 19.01 22.91
N LEU A 19 -2.55 20.34 22.75
CA LEU A 19 -1.96 21.14 21.69
C LEU A 19 -1.43 22.44 22.30
N SER A 20 -0.23 22.86 21.89
CA SER A 20 0.31 24.18 22.23
C SER A 20 0.15 25.15 21.07
N HIS A 21 0.30 26.46 21.29
CA HIS A 21 0.25 27.48 20.24
C HIS A 21 -1.06 27.49 19.41
N VAL A 22 -2.20 27.22 20.04
CA VAL A 22 -3.53 27.27 19.44
C VAL A 22 -3.82 28.70 18.95
N PRO A 23 -4.07 28.93 17.64
CA PRO A 23 -4.29 30.28 17.11
C PRO A 23 -5.58 30.94 17.61
N ARG A 24 -5.57 32.27 17.73
CA ARG A 24 -6.69 33.06 18.29
C ARG A 24 -8.00 32.99 17.51
N ASN A 25 -7.97 32.56 16.25
CA ASN A 25 -9.17 32.39 15.43
C ASN A 25 -9.82 31.00 15.63
N ILE A 26 -9.28 30.19 16.53
CA ILE A 26 -9.86 28.94 17.01
C ILE A 26 -10.63 29.19 18.29
N SER A 27 -11.80 28.58 18.40
CA SER A 27 -12.71 28.68 19.54
C SER A 27 -13.16 27.30 19.98
N VAL A 28 -13.41 27.15 21.28
CA VAL A 28 -13.94 25.92 21.88
C VAL A 28 -15.21 26.27 22.65
N ALA A 29 -16.32 25.61 22.30
CA ALA A 29 -17.63 25.82 22.91
C ALA A 29 -18.10 24.51 23.56
N PRO A 30 -18.49 24.50 24.85
CA PRO A 30 -18.97 23.29 25.51
C PRO A 30 -20.22 22.71 24.82
N ALA A 31 -20.25 21.38 24.66
CA ALA A 31 -21.37 20.63 24.10
C ALA A 31 -22.12 19.83 25.19
N ALA A 32 -21.37 19.27 26.14
CA ALA A 32 -21.84 18.51 27.31
C ALA A 32 -20.72 18.44 28.37
N ASP A 33 -20.96 17.81 29.53
CA ASP A 33 -20.03 17.80 30.68
C ASP A 33 -18.62 17.24 30.40
N GLU A 34 -18.44 16.52 29.28
CA GLU A 34 -17.17 15.92 28.84
C GLU A 34 -16.82 16.19 27.35
N ALA A 35 -17.56 17.08 26.69
CA ALA A 35 -17.41 17.30 25.25
C ALA A 35 -17.48 18.78 24.88
N ALA A 36 -16.77 19.17 23.84
CA ALA A 36 -16.81 20.52 23.29
C ALA A 36 -16.77 20.51 21.76
N PHE A 37 -17.44 21.47 21.16
CA PHE A 37 -17.32 21.82 19.75
C PHE A 37 -16.10 22.72 19.55
N ILE A 38 -15.36 22.49 18.48
CA ILE A 38 -14.27 23.34 18.02
C ILE A 38 -14.74 24.10 16.79
N GLY A 39 -14.58 25.42 16.80
CA GLY A 39 -14.91 26.29 15.68
C GLY A 39 -13.70 27.11 15.24
N ALA A 40 -13.58 27.38 13.94
CA ALA A 40 -12.55 28.26 13.38
C ALA A 40 -13.21 29.36 12.54
N ALA A 41 -12.71 30.59 12.65
CA ALA A 41 -13.21 31.74 11.89
C ALA A 41 -12.21 32.20 10.82
N SER A 42 -12.72 32.57 9.64
CA SER A 42 -11.98 33.19 8.55
C SER A 42 -12.69 34.46 8.09
N SER A 43 -11.95 35.55 7.90
CA SER A 43 -12.43 36.78 7.27
C SER A 43 -12.40 36.74 5.74
N ASN A 44 -11.72 35.75 5.16
CA ASN A 44 -11.63 35.58 3.72
C ASN A 44 -12.83 34.76 3.21
N SER A 45 -13.34 35.11 2.03
CA SER A 45 -14.32 34.30 1.30
C SER A 45 -13.57 33.42 0.31
N SER A 46 -13.54 32.11 0.54
CA SER A 46 -12.86 31.13 -0.32
C SER A 46 -13.71 29.87 -0.40
N PHE A 47 -13.56 29.09 -1.47
CA PHE A 47 -14.15 27.76 -1.55
C PHE A 47 -13.35 26.72 -0.73
N ARG A 48 -12.14 27.08 -0.29
CA ARG A 48 -11.27 26.24 0.55
C ARG A 48 -10.65 27.09 1.66
N HIS A 49 -10.81 26.65 2.90
CA HIS A 49 -10.21 27.23 4.09
C HIS A 49 -9.31 26.20 4.76
N VAL A 50 -8.13 26.64 5.20
CA VAL A 50 -7.18 25.82 5.96
C VAL A 50 -6.85 26.58 7.24
N PHE A 51 -7.01 25.94 8.38
CA PHE A 51 -6.76 26.51 9.70
C PHE A 51 -5.73 25.67 10.43
N SER A 52 -4.70 26.31 10.98
CA SER A 52 -3.80 25.66 11.93
C SER A 52 -4.49 25.57 13.29
N PHE A 53 -4.39 24.41 13.95
CA PHE A 53 -5.14 24.12 15.19
C PHE A 53 -4.24 24.07 16.44
N GLY A 54 -2.92 24.14 16.26
CA GLY A 54 -1.90 24.09 17.32
C GLY A 54 -0.77 23.13 16.95
N VAL A 55 0.25 23.06 17.79
CA VAL A 55 1.40 22.16 17.69
C VAL A 55 1.15 20.95 18.57
N LEU A 56 1.25 19.77 17.96
CA LEU A 56 1.07 18.46 18.59
C LEU A 56 2.43 17.90 19.02
N GLU A 57 2.54 17.46 20.27
CA GLU A 57 3.69 16.69 20.77
C GLU A 57 3.39 15.17 20.71
N PHE A 58 4.41 14.38 20.35
CA PHE A 58 4.22 13.15 19.56
C PHE A 58 4.85 11.85 20.18
N LYS A 59 4.40 10.66 19.74
CA LYS A 59 4.85 9.32 20.18
C LYS A 59 5.31 8.40 19.04
N LEU A 60 6.54 7.87 19.14
CA LEU A 60 7.31 6.85 18.38
C LEU A 60 6.75 6.11 17.13
N TRP A 61 5.44 5.92 16.95
CA TRP A 61 4.87 4.98 15.97
C TRP A 61 4.45 5.59 14.62
N TRP A 62 4.87 6.81 14.32
CA TRP A 62 4.47 7.53 13.11
C TRP A 62 5.70 8.12 12.43
N MET A 63 5.70 8.12 11.10
CA MET A 63 6.78 8.69 10.30
C MET A 63 6.60 10.20 10.18
N ILE A 64 7.65 10.95 10.50
CA ILE A 64 7.68 12.42 10.43
C ILE A 64 8.55 12.82 9.23
N PRO A 65 8.02 13.58 8.25
CA PRO A 65 8.87 14.18 7.24
C PRO A 65 9.75 15.24 7.90
N SER A 66 11.06 15.12 7.73
CA SER A 66 12.04 16.13 8.13
C SER A 66 12.77 16.64 6.90
N PHE A 67 13.12 17.93 6.91
CA PHE A 67 13.82 18.61 5.82
C PHE A 67 15.03 19.33 6.42
N GLY A 68 16.18 19.19 5.78
CA GLY A 68 17.42 19.84 6.20
C GLY A 68 18.35 20.00 5.00
N ASP A 69 19.38 20.84 5.16
CA ASP A 69 20.40 21.08 4.14
C ASP A 69 21.77 20.46 4.49
N SER A 70 21.82 19.73 5.60
CA SER A 70 23.04 19.14 6.16
C SER A 70 22.81 17.74 6.74
N GLY A 71 23.87 16.92 6.77
CA GLY A 71 23.85 15.57 7.33
C GLY A 71 23.57 15.53 8.83
N CYS A 72 23.96 16.55 9.61
CA CYS A 72 23.70 16.59 11.04
C CYS A 72 22.22 16.79 11.40
N GLU A 73 21.39 17.19 10.44
CA GLU A 73 19.94 17.38 10.60
C GLU A 73 19.12 16.13 10.27
N VAL A 74 19.76 15.06 9.80
CA VAL A 74 19.09 13.79 9.55
C VAL A 74 18.68 13.17 10.90
N PRO A 75 17.37 13.02 11.19
CA PRO A 75 16.94 12.50 12.47
C PRO A 75 17.40 11.05 12.69
N ALA A 76 17.56 10.66 13.95
CA ALA A 76 17.77 9.26 14.30
C ALA A 76 16.60 8.39 13.83
N GLU A 77 16.90 7.12 13.51
CA GLU A 77 15.93 6.13 13.01
C GLU A 77 15.31 6.42 11.63
N THR A 78 15.89 7.35 10.85
CA THR A 78 15.39 7.70 9.51
C THR A 78 15.43 6.47 8.58
N GLN A 79 14.27 6.07 8.05
CA GLN A 79 14.15 4.90 7.16
C GLN A 79 14.31 5.24 5.68
N MET A 80 14.11 6.52 5.33
CA MET A 80 14.18 7.02 3.96
C MET A 80 14.74 8.44 3.95
N LEU A 81 15.75 8.67 3.13
CA LEU A 81 16.37 9.98 2.94
C LEU A 81 16.43 10.30 1.44
N LEU A 82 15.83 11.42 1.05
CA LEU A 82 15.89 11.94 -0.32
C LEU A 82 16.81 13.16 -0.35
N LEU A 83 17.93 13.06 -1.07
CA LEU A 83 18.89 14.14 -1.23
C LEU A 83 18.69 14.83 -2.56
N GLU A 84 18.60 16.16 -2.56
CA GLU A 84 18.73 16.98 -3.77
C GLU A 84 20.18 17.45 -3.89
N THR A 85 20.86 17.14 -5.00
CA THR A 85 22.14 17.73 -5.36
C THR A 85 22.00 18.51 -6.66
N ARG A 86 22.70 19.64 -6.77
CA ARG A 86 22.71 20.46 -7.99
C ARG A 86 24.07 20.30 -8.67
N GLU A 87 24.08 20.04 -9.97
CA GLU A 87 25.32 20.06 -10.75
C GLU A 87 25.95 21.46 -10.65
N LYS A 88 27.16 21.55 -10.09
CA LYS A 88 27.95 22.79 -10.20
C LYS A 88 28.48 22.89 -11.62
N SER A 89 27.95 23.81 -12.41
CA SER A 89 28.53 24.17 -13.71
C SER A 89 29.97 24.67 -13.50
N THR A 90 30.95 23.86 -13.87
CA THR A 90 32.34 24.29 -13.96
C THR A 90 32.55 25.04 -15.27
N VAL A 91 32.36 26.37 -15.30
CA VAL A 91 33.13 27.27 -16.20
C VAL A 91 33.31 28.66 -15.56
N GLN A 92 34.58 29.05 -15.44
CA GLN A 92 35.03 30.42 -15.22
C GLN A 92 34.63 31.34 -16.37
N ASN A 93 33.80 32.35 -16.09
CA ASN A 93 33.92 33.75 -16.52
C ASN A 93 32.53 34.39 -16.51
N GLY A 94 32.44 35.54 -15.85
CA GLY A 94 31.19 36.15 -15.44
C GLY A 94 30.20 36.46 -16.57
N LEU A 95 28.94 36.50 -16.15
CA LEU A 95 27.70 36.85 -16.89
C LEU A 95 26.95 35.66 -17.51
N SER A 96 26.33 34.86 -16.64
CA SER A 96 25.05 34.18 -16.97
C SER A 96 24.23 33.94 -15.69
N GLU A 97 22.93 34.19 -15.78
CA GLU A 97 21.95 33.86 -14.72
C GLU A 97 21.87 32.34 -14.51
N PRO A 98 21.64 31.86 -13.27
CA PRO A 98 21.54 30.43 -13.00
C PRO A 98 20.27 29.87 -13.63
N THR A 99 20.40 29.13 -14.73
CA THR A 99 19.31 28.33 -15.30
C THR A 99 18.99 27.15 -14.37
N THR A 100 17.71 26.95 -14.10
CA THR A 100 17.12 25.88 -13.27
C THR A 100 17.21 24.49 -13.91
N GLU A 101 18.38 24.09 -14.40
CA GLU A 101 18.54 22.83 -15.11
C GLU A 101 19.64 21.98 -14.48
N ASN A 102 19.22 20.77 -14.06
CA ASN A 102 19.95 19.67 -13.42
C ASN A 102 20.10 19.69 -11.88
N SER A 103 18.96 19.61 -11.18
CA SER A 103 18.91 18.95 -9.87
C SER A 103 18.89 17.43 -10.06
N LEU A 104 19.84 16.73 -9.46
CA LEU A 104 19.90 15.27 -9.38
C LEU A 104 19.43 14.85 -7.98
N TYR A 105 18.48 13.92 -7.92
CA TYR A 105 17.93 13.43 -6.67
C TYR A 105 18.48 12.03 -6.37
N ILE A 106 18.97 11.83 -5.16
CA ILE A 106 19.52 10.55 -4.69
C ILE A 106 18.62 10.06 -3.56
N LEU A 107 17.96 8.93 -3.78
CA LEU A 107 17.17 8.26 -2.75
C LEU A 107 18.05 7.24 -2.03
N LEU A 108 18.20 7.42 -0.73
CA LEU A 108 18.86 6.50 0.19
C LEU A 108 17.77 5.77 1.00
N LEU A 109 17.70 4.47 0.81
CA LEU A 109 16.83 3.58 1.56
C LEU A 109 17.71 2.69 2.44
N SER A 110 17.43 2.66 3.73
CA SER A 110 18.01 1.65 4.61
C SER A 110 17.34 0.31 4.30
N VAL A 111 17.97 -0.47 3.41
CA VAL A 111 17.50 -1.80 3.01
C VAL A 111 18.07 -2.85 3.97
N LEU A 112 17.25 -3.85 4.26
CA LEU A 112 17.59 -4.92 5.18
C LEU A 112 17.86 -6.24 4.47
N ASP A 113 18.77 -7.01 5.06
CA ASP A 113 18.99 -8.41 4.78
C ASP A 113 19.04 -9.18 6.12
N GLY A 114 18.21 -10.21 6.26
CA GLY A 114 18.16 -11.05 7.46
C GLY A 114 17.59 -10.37 8.74
N PRO A 115 18.07 -10.73 9.95
CA PRO A 115 17.48 -10.33 11.24
C PRO A 115 17.89 -8.94 11.73
N PHE A 116 18.49 -8.15 10.84
CA PHE A 116 18.99 -6.83 11.18
C PHE A 116 17.91 -5.78 10.94
N ARG A 117 17.88 -4.74 11.77
CA ARG A 117 17.21 -3.46 11.52
C ARG A 117 18.27 -2.44 11.15
N ALA A 118 18.02 -1.63 10.13
CA ALA A 118 18.91 -0.60 9.66
C ALA A 118 18.17 0.72 9.63
N SER A 119 18.85 1.80 10.00
CA SER A 119 18.34 3.15 9.89
C SER A 119 19.48 4.12 9.62
N LEU A 120 19.11 5.33 9.21
CA LEU A 120 20.02 6.44 8.98
C LEU A 120 19.90 7.43 10.13
N GLN A 121 21.00 8.10 10.43
CA GLN A 121 21.01 9.25 11.33
C GLN A 121 22.15 10.20 10.98
N GLY A 122 22.01 11.46 11.38
CA GLY A 122 23.08 12.44 11.34
C GLY A 122 23.91 12.46 12.62
N ASN A 123 25.15 12.92 12.53
CA ASN A 123 25.98 13.19 13.71
C ASN A 123 26.42 14.66 13.83
N THR A 124 27.02 15.01 14.98
CA THR A 124 27.39 16.40 15.30
C THR A 124 28.48 17.00 14.43
N VAL A 125 29.14 16.18 13.60
CA VAL A 125 30.19 16.63 12.66
C VAL A 125 29.73 16.57 11.20
N ASN A 126 28.41 16.53 10.97
CA ASN A 126 27.78 16.59 9.65
C ASN A 126 28.03 15.35 8.77
N GLU A 127 28.18 14.18 9.39
CA GLU A 127 28.26 12.90 8.69
C GLU A 127 26.91 12.17 8.75
N LEU A 128 26.62 11.42 7.69
CA LEU A 128 25.51 10.48 7.65
C LEU A 128 26.00 9.13 8.15
N GLU A 129 25.36 8.62 9.20
CA GLU A 129 25.66 7.36 9.85
C GLU A 129 24.63 6.29 9.49
N PHE A 130 25.08 5.03 9.42
CA PHE A 130 24.22 3.85 9.31
C PHE A 130 24.17 3.15 10.65
N CYS A 131 22.96 3.01 11.20
CA CYS A 131 22.72 2.29 12.44
C CYS A 131 22.18 0.91 12.08
N ILE A 132 22.89 -0.14 12.49
CA ILE A 132 22.47 -1.54 12.31
C ILE A 132 22.28 -2.17 13.68
N GLU A 133 21.08 -2.70 13.92
CA GLU A 133 20.67 -3.35 15.16
C GLU A 133 20.25 -4.79 14.84
N SER A 134 20.47 -5.75 15.74
CA SER A 134 20.00 -7.13 15.57
C SER A 134 19.31 -7.62 16.83
N ASP A 135 18.20 -8.34 16.68
CA ASP A 135 17.69 -9.16 17.77
C ASP A 135 18.54 -10.44 17.85
N THR A 136 19.15 -10.70 19.00
CA THR A 136 19.90 -11.94 19.15
C THR A 136 18.90 -13.07 19.37
N SER A 137 18.46 -13.78 18.29
CA SER A 137 18.33 -15.26 18.23
C SER A 137 17.70 -15.88 16.97
N THR A 138 17.26 -15.14 15.94
CA THR A 138 16.50 -15.75 14.81
C THR A 138 17.10 -15.54 13.41
N CYS A 139 18.31 -16.05 13.19
CA CYS A 139 18.76 -16.41 11.84
C CYS A 139 17.94 -17.63 11.34
N GLY A 140 17.03 -17.48 10.37
CA GLY A 140 16.42 -18.67 9.74
C GLY A 140 15.19 -18.53 8.84
N LEU A 141 14.61 -17.34 8.61
CA LEU A 141 13.45 -17.19 7.73
C LEU A 141 13.88 -16.71 6.34
N VAL A 142 14.18 -17.65 5.44
CA VAL A 142 14.28 -17.38 4.00
C VAL A 142 12.86 -17.35 3.44
N TRP A 143 12.53 -16.27 2.72
CA TRP A 143 11.22 -16.04 2.12
C TRP A 143 11.34 -15.91 0.59
N LEU A 144 10.30 -16.33 -0.14
CA LEU A 144 10.22 -16.22 -1.59
C LEU A 144 8.93 -15.48 -1.96
N SER A 145 9.06 -14.37 -2.70
CA SER A 145 7.94 -13.79 -3.46
C SER A 145 8.07 -14.22 -4.92
N THR A 146 6.96 -14.65 -5.52
CA THR A 146 6.96 -15.04 -6.94
C THR A 146 7.00 -13.85 -7.89
N TRP A 147 6.78 -12.61 -7.42
CA TRP A 147 6.75 -11.42 -8.28
C TRP A 147 8.08 -11.20 -9.00
N ASP A 148 9.19 -11.14 -8.28
CA ASP A 148 10.51 -10.84 -8.85
C ASP A 148 11.02 -11.93 -9.81
N ALA A 149 10.49 -13.14 -9.68
CA ALA A 149 10.86 -14.29 -10.52
C ALA A 149 9.94 -14.48 -11.73
N PHE A 150 8.65 -14.20 -11.60
CA PHE A 150 7.65 -14.62 -12.59
C PHE A 150 6.70 -13.52 -13.04
N TYR A 151 6.57 -12.42 -12.29
CA TYR A 151 5.48 -11.45 -12.46
C TYR A 151 4.15 -12.22 -12.59
N HIS A 152 3.33 -11.92 -13.60
CA HIS A 152 2.05 -12.59 -13.83
C HIS A 152 2.15 -14.04 -14.34
N LYS A 153 3.35 -14.52 -14.66
CA LYS A 153 3.58 -15.88 -15.20
C LYS A 153 3.77 -16.93 -14.11
N VAL A 154 3.45 -16.62 -12.85
CA VAL A 154 3.54 -17.58 -11.76
C VAL A 154 2.76 -18.86 -12.07
N ASP A 155 3.38 -20.01 -11.86
CA ASP A 155 2.75 -21.33 -12.01
C ASP A 155 3.41 -22.33 -11.04
N PRO A 156 2.79 -23.51 -10.82
CA PRO A 156 3.34 -24.53 -9.94
C PRO A 156 4.77 -24.97 -10.26
N GLU A 157 5.13 -25.06 -11.54
CA GLU A 157 6.46 -25.53 -11.97
C GLU A 157 7.55 -24.51 -11.65
N GLY A 158 7.27 -23.23 -11.89
CA GLY A 158 8.14 -22.11 -11.54
C GLY A 158 8.38 -22.03 -10.04
N ILE A 159 7.30 -22.12 -9.25
CA ILE A 159 7.39 -22.12 -7.77
C ILE A 159 8.26 -23.30 -7.30
N GLU A 160 7.98 -24.51 -7.79
CA GLU A 160 8.74 -25.71 -7.42
C GLU A 160 10.23 -25.57 -7.73
N LYS A 161 10.55 -25.08 -8.94
CA LYS A 161 11.93 -24.84 -9.36
C LYS A 161 12.63 -23.81 -8.46
N GLY A 162 11.93 -22.73 -8.09
CA GLY A 162 12.44 -21.71 -7.19
C GLY A 162 12.74 -22.27 -5.79
N LEU A 163 11.78 -22.98 -5.19
CA LEU A 163 11.93 -23.61 -3.87
C LEU A 163 13.07 -24.64 -3.87
N LYS A 164 13.15 -25.47 -4.93
CA LYS A 164 14.22 -26.45 -5.10
C LYS A 164 15.59 -25.77 -5.20
N SER A 165 15.73 -24.75 -6.04
CA SER A 165 17.00 -24.03 -6.21
C SER A 165 17.47 -23.37 -4.92
N LEU A 166 16.55 -22.80 -4.13
CA LEU A 166 16.87 -22.19 -2.84
C LEU A 166 17.30 -23.27 -1.81
N SER A 167 16.60 -24.39 -1.77
CA SER A 167 16.95 -25.52 -0.91
C SER A 167 18.33 -26.12 -1.24
N GLU A 168 18.60 -26.37 -2.53
CA GLU A 168 19.91 -26.86 -3.02
C GLU A 168 21.04 -25.85 -2.76
N GLY A 169 20.72 -24.55 -2.75
CA GLY A 169 21.63 -23.47 -2.37
C GLY A 169 21.89 -23.35 -0.87
N GLY A 170 21.27 -24.16 -0.02
CA GLY A 170 21.42 -24.12 1.44
C GLY A 170 20.47 -23.13 2.15
N PHE A 171 19.49 -22.60 1.44
CA PHE A 171 18.54 -21.59 1.91
C PHE A 171 17.09 -22.11 1.81
N PRO A 172 16.71 -23.18 2.55
CA PRO A 172 15.38 -23.74 2.44
C PRO A 172 14.31 -22.73 2.87
N THR A 173 13.48 -22.31 1.92
CA THR A 173 12.39 -21.35 2.14
C THR A 173 11.42 -21.86 3.20
N LYS A 174 11.00 -20.97 4.11
CA LYS A 174 9.98 -21.26 5.13
C LYS A 174 8.72 -20.41 4.96
N PHE A 175 8.80 -19.34 4.19
CA PHE A 175 7.68 -18.48 3.89
C PHE A 175 7.58 -18.23 2.38
N LEU A 176 6.44 -18.54 1.77
CA LEU A 176 6.15 -18.30 0.36
C LEU A 176 5.01 -17.30 0.22
N ILE A 177 5.15 -16.33 -0.68
CA ILE A 177 4.05 -15.51 -1.18
C ILE A 177 3.82 -15.87 -2.64
N ILE A 178 2.66 -16.47 -2.93
CA ILE A 178 2.15 -16.66 -4.30
C ILE A 178 1.57 -15.32 -4.74
N ASP A 179 2.40 -14.53 -5.41
CA ASP A 179 2.05 -13.21 -5.91
C ASP A 179 1.15 -13.30 -7.16
N GLU A 180 0.81 -12.15 -7.72
CA GLU A 180 0.06 -11.93 -8.96
C GLU A 180 0.12 -13.07 -9.99
N GLY A 181 -1.05 -13.55 -10.43
CA GLY A 181 -1.19 -14.46 -11.55
C GLY A 181 -1.75 -15.84 -11.22
N TRP A 182 -2.08 -16.15 -9.96
CA TRP A 182 -2.82 -17.37 -9.59
C TRP A 182 -4.34 -17.24 -9.79
N GLN A 183 -4.87 -16.01 -9.76
CA GLN A 183 -6.30 -15.72 -9.86
C GLN A 183 -6.89 -16.00 -11.25
N ASN A 184 -8.17 -16.37 -11.30
CA ASN A 184 -8.96 -16.38 -12.53
C ASN A 184 -9.30 -14.95 -12.96
N LYS A 185 -8.67 -14.49 -14.04
CA LYS A 185 -8.88 -13.15 -14.57
C LYS A 185 -8.99 -13.12 -16.09
N VAL A 186 -9.73 -12.14 -16.59
CA VAL A 186 -9.75 -11.79 -18.01
C VAL A 186 -8.98 -10.51 -18.23
N MET A 187 -8.28 -10.41 -19.36
CA MET A 187 -7.67 -9.17 -19.80
C MET A 187 -8.64 -8.49 -20.76
N GLU A 188 -9.14 -7.32 -20.40
CA GLU A 188 -9.83 -6.45 -21.36
C GLU A 188 -8.77 -5.60 -22.04
N VAL A 189 -8.64 -5.74 -23.37
CA VAL A 189 -7.64 -5.07 -24.21
C VAL A 189 -8.37 -4.32 -25.34
N GLU A 190 -7.85 -3.19 -25.79
CA GLU A 190 -8.29 -2.61 -27.07
C GLU A 190 -7.84 -3.48 -28.25
N ALA A 191 -8.72 -3.66 -29.23
CA ALA A 191 -8.41 -4.38 -30.47
C ALA A 191 -7.48 -3.58 -31.41
N GLU A 192 -7.31 -2.28 -31.20
CA GLU A 192 -6.50 -1.40 -32.06
C GLU A 192 -5.80 -0.35 -31.21
N ALA A 193 -4.60 -0.67 -30.71
CA ALA A 193 -3.72 0.36 -30.18
C ALA A 193 -3.20 1.20 -31.36
N ASP A 194 -3.63 2.45 -31.45
CA ASP A 194 -3.11 3.41 -32.42
C ASP A 194 -1.62 3.62 -32.14
N GLU A 195 -0.75 3.20 -33.08
CA GLU A 195 0.72 3.23 -32.94
C GLU A 195 1.27 4.67 -32.74
N THR A 196 0.44 5.70 -32.88
CA THR A 196 0.84 7.10 -32.81
C THR A 196 0.69 7.74 -31.41
N ASP A 197 -0.04 7.13 -30.47
CA ASP A 197 -0.20 7.68 -29.11
C ASP A 197 0.79 7.04 -28.11
N SER A 198 1.98 7.65 -28.03
CA SER A 198 3.08 7.19 -27.15
C SER A 198 2.81 7.31 -25.64
N SER A 199 1.67 7.87 -25.22
CA SER A 199 1.38 8.16 -23.80
C SER A 199 0.71 7.01 -23.02
N TYR A 200 0.19 5.98 -23.70
CA TYR A 200 -0.55 4.88 -23.06
C TYR A 200 0.10 3.50 -23.31
N ARG A 201 1.27 3.27 -22.70
CA ARG A 201 1.95 1.96 -22.71
C ARG A 201 1.37 0.93 -21.73
N ALA A 202 0.05 0.92 -21.54
CA ALA A 202 -0.66 -0.22 -20.97
C ALA A 202 -2.02 -0.28 -21.69
N ALA A 203 -2.23 -1.30 -22.51
CA ALA A 203 -3.40 -1.41 -23.38
C ALA A 203 -4.52 -2.26 -22.75
N SER A 204 -4.42 -2.62 -21.47
CA SER A 204 -5.36 -3.56 -20.86
C SER A 204 -5.57 -3.36 -19.37
N VAL A 205 -6.73 -3.80 -18.90
CA VAL A 205 -7.07 -3.91 -17.50
C VAL A 205 -7.47 -5.36 -17.21
N ASP A 206 -6.96 -5.93 -16.12
CA ASP A 206 -7.37 -7.27 -15.70
C ASP A 206 -8.59 -7.22 -14.77
N ARG A 207 -9.48 -8.20 -14.89
CA ARG A 207 -10.65 -8.31 -13.99
C ARG A 207 -10.82 -9.72 -13.49
N LEU A 208 -11.03 -9.84 -12.18
CA LEU A 208 -11.33 -11.10 -11.52
C LEU A 208 -12.66 -11.67 -12.02
N THR A 209 -12.67 -12.92 -12.46
CA THR A 209 -13.88 -13.61 -12.91
C THR A 209 -14.40 -14.64 -11.92
N SER A 210 -13.53 -15.20 -11.08
CA SER A 210 -13.85 -16.16 -10.02
C SER A 210 -12.90 -15.94 -8.85
N ILE A 211 -13.35 -16.30 -7.63
CA ILE A 211 -12.47 -16.33 -6.45
C ILE A 211 -11.53 -17.52 -6.45
N GLU A 212 -11.82 -18.55 -7.27
CA GLU A 212 -10.99 -19.75 -7.37
C GLU A 212 -9.74 -19.56 -8.24
N GLU A 213 -8.77 -20.45 -8.03
CA GLU A 213 -7.53 -20.51 -8.79
C GLU A 213 -7.74 -20.78 -10.28
N ASN A 214 -6.87 -20.22 -11.12
CA ASN A 214 -6.90 -20.44 -12.56
C ASN A 214 -6.33 -21.81 -12.97
N ASP A 215 -6.47 -22.12 -14.27
CA ASP A 215 -6.08 -23.41 -14.85
C ASP A 215 -4.57 -23.70 -14.78
N LYS A 216 -3.72 -22.74 -14.40
CA LYS A 216 -2.29 -23.02 -14.17
C LYS A 216 -2.09 -23.89 -12.93
N PHE A 217 -2.99 -23.79 -11.96
CA PHE A 217 -2.96 -24.55 -10.71
C PHE A 217 -3.86 -25.80 -10.74
N LYS A 218 -4.34 -26.19 -11.94
CA LYS A 218 -5.19 -27.36 -12.17
C LYS A 218 -4.58 -28.29 -13.22
N GLY A 219 -4.63 -29.60 -12.96
CA GLY A 219 -4.30 -30.67 -13.91
C GLY A 219 -2.86 -31.17 -13.85
N PHE A 220 -2.42 -31.83 -14.93
CA PHE A 220 -1.12 -32.49 -15.03
C PHE A 220 -0.05 -31.55 -15.60
N ARG A 221 1.09 -31.42 -14.91
CA ARG A 221 2.21 -30.52 -15.25
C ARG A 221 3.54 -31.19 -14.88
N SER A 222 4.48 -31.26 -15.82
CA SER A 222 5.83 -31.85 -15.65
C SER A 222 5.92 -33.16 -14.86
N GLY A 223 5.01 -34.10 -15.12
CA GLY A 223 5.03 -35.42 -14.46
C GLY A 223 4.31 -35.50 -13.12
N LYS A 224 3.81 -34.36 -12.60
CA LYS A 224 3.04 -34.25 -11.36
C LYS A 224 1.64 -33.73 -11.67
N SER A 225 0.65 -34.19 -10.92
CA SER A 225 -0.73 -33.71 -11.07
C SER A 225 -1.16 -33.09 -9.78
N TYR A 226 -1.68 -31.86 -9.85
CA TYR A 226 -2.38 -31.23 -8.74
C TYR A 226 -3.81 -30.97 -9.22
N ALA A 227 -4.81 -31.40 -8.48
CA ALA A 227 -6.20 -31.17 -8.86
C ALA A 227 -6.59 -29.69 -8.75
N ASN A 228 -5.97 -28.95 -7.82
CA ASN A 228 -6.29 -27.57 -7.46
C ASN A 228 -5.15 -26.94 -6.63
N LEU A 229 -5.32 -25.67 -6.24
CA LEU A 229 -4.35 -24.93 -5.42
C LEU A 229 -4.09 -25.61 -4.08
N ARG A 230 -5.12 -26.20 -3.45
CA ARG A 230 -5.00 -26.87 -2.15
C ARG A 230 -3.99 -28.02 -2.20
N GLU A 231 -4.11 -28.89 -3.19
CA GLU A 231 -3.18 -30.02 -3.36
C GLU A 231 -1.77 -29.54 -3.66
N PHE A 232 -1.63 -28.46 -4.43
CA PHE A 232 -0.34 -27.86 -4.71
C PHE A 232 0.32 -27.27 -3.45
N VAL A 233 -0.41 -26.47 -2.67
CA VAL A 233 0.08 -25.87 -1.41
C VAL A 233 0.51 -26.98 -0.44
N LYS A 234 -0.33 -27.99 -0.25
CA LYS A 234 0.01 -29.15 0.58
C LYS A 234 1.29 -29.85 0.12
N PHE A 235 1.45 -30.05 -1.20
CA PHE A 235 2.65 -30.66 -1.75
C PHE A 235 3.91 -29.85 -1.42
N ILE A 236 3.90 -28.52 -1.64
CA ILE A 236 5.08 -27.70 -1.37
C ILE A 236 5.40 -27.56 0.13
N GLU A 237 4.38 -27.60 0.99
CA GLU A 237 4.54 -27.68 2.44
C GLU A 237 5.26 -28.96 2.86
N GLU A 238 4.82 -30.10 2.35
CA GLU A 238 5.39 -31.42 2.70
C GLU A 238 6.79 -31.61 2.10
N GLU A 239 7.00 -31.25 0.82
CA GLU A 239 8.26 -31.49 0.10
C GLU A 239 9.36 -30.49 0.48
N TYR A 240 9.03 -29.21 0.64
CA TYR A 240 10.02 -28.15 0.91
C TYR A 240 10.01 -27.68 2.37
N GLY A 241 9.10 -28.22 3.19
CA GLY A 241 9.01 -27.89 4.61
C GLY A 241 8.64 -26.42 4.85
N LEU A 242 7.77 -25.86 4.01
CA LEU A 242 7.22 -24.51 4.19
C LEU A 242 6.45 -24.44 5.52
N LYS A 243 6.41 -23.24 6.10
CA LYS A 243 5.73 -22.95 7.37
C LYS A 243 4.59 -21.96 7.21
N LEU A 244 4.71 -21.08 6.21
CA LEU A 244 3.71 -20.08 5.87
C LEU A 244 3.59 -19.98 4.35
N VAL A 245 2.36 -19.99 3.85
CA VAL A 245 2.03 -19.74 2.44
C VAL A 245 0.99 -18.64 2.37
N TYR A 246 1.32 -17.53 1.73
CA TYR A 246 0.40 -16.41 1.51
C TYR A 246 0.02 -16.33 0.03
N ALA A 247 -1.16 -15.78 -0.26
CA ALA A 247 -1.59 -15.45 -1.62
C ALA A 247 -1.81 -13.93 -1.76
N CYS A 248 -1.40 -13.37 -2.89
CA CYS A 248 -1.60 -11.96 -3.19
C CYS A 248 -2.93 -11.70 -3.91
N HIS A 249 -3.62 -10.61 -3.58
CA HIS A 249 -4.70 -10.07 -4.39
C HIS A 249 -4.74 -8.54 -4.29
N ALA A 250 -5.35 -7.87 -5.27
CA ALA A 250 -5.61 -6.43 -5.14
C ALA A 250 -6.77 -6.19 -4.16
N LEU A 251 -6.80 -5.03 -3.49
CA LEU A 251 -7.86 -4.67 -2.54
C LEU A 251 -9.25 -4.79 -3.17
N ILE A 252 -9.37 -4.42 -4.44
CA ILE A 252 -10.61 -4.47 -5.22
C ILE A 252 -10.83 -5.82 -5.96
N GLY A 253 -10.06 -6.86 -5.65
CA GLY A 253 -10.12 -8.19 -6.26
C GLY A 253 -8.93 -8.48 -7.15
N SER A 254 -8.88 -7.86 -8.34
CA SER A 254 -7.69 -7.76 -9.19
C SER A 254 -7.40 -6.30 -9.52
N TRP A 255 -6.38 -5.96 -10.32
CA TRP A 255 -5.99 -4.56 -10.54
C TRP A 255 -7.12 -3.73 -11.15
N GLY A 256 -7.92 -4.30 -12.06
CA GLY A 256 -9.13 -3.66 -12.59
C GLY A 256 -10.41 -3.96 -11.85
N GLY A 257 -10.34 -4.59 -10.68
CA GLY A 257 -11.49 -5.01 -9.90
C GLY A 257 -12.08 -6.35 -10.36
N VAL A 258 -13.40 -6.52 -10.26
CA VAL A 258 -14.10 -7.75 -10.65
C VAL A 258 -14.89 -7.57 -11.94
N LEU A 259 -15.06 -8.62 -12.74
CA LEU A 259 -15.81 -8.56 -14.00
C LEU A 259 -17.32 -8.56 -13.73
N PRO A 260 -18.08 -7.50 -14.06
CA PRO A 260 -19.50 -7.45 -13.71
C PRO A 260 -20.38 -8.46 -14.44
N THR A 261 -19.96 -8.89 -15.63
CA THR A 261 -20.66 -9.89 -16.44
C THR A 261 -20.37 -11.32 -16.00
N SER A 262 -19.38 -11.55 -15.11
CA SER A 262 -19.13 -12.88 -14.55
C SER A 262 -20.31 -13.35 -13.73
N GLU A 263 -20.77 -14.57 -13.98
CA GLU A 263 -21.83 -15.22 -13.20
C GLU A 263 -21.47 -15.37 -11.71
N GLU A 264 -20.20 -15.67 -11.43
CA GLU A 264 -19.73 -15.84 -10.06
C GLU A 264 -19.55 -14.51 -9.32
N MET A 265 -19.21 -13.42 -10.02
CA MET A 265 -19.01 -12.12 -9.40
C MET A 265 -20.32 -11.35 -9.22
N ARG A 266 -21.37 -11.64 -10.02
CA ARG A 266 -22.68 -10.97 -9.96
C ARG A 266 -23.29 -10.93 -8.55
N LYS A 267 -23.03 -11.95 -7.71
CA LYS A 267 -23.55 -12.00 -6.31
C LYS A 267 -23.00 -10.88 -5.40
N TYR A 268 -21.92 -10.21 -5.80
CA TYR A 268 -21.33 -9.09 -5.05
C TYR A 268 -21.79 -7.72 -5.55
N ASP A 269 -22.71 -7.69 -6.52
CA ASP A 269 -23.26 -6.48 -7.15
C ASP A 269 -22.18 -5.52 -7.70
N PRO A 270 -21.31 -5.99 -8.60
CA PRO A 270 -20.27 -5.15 -9.17
C PRO A 270 -20.76 -4.24 -10.30
N TRP A 271 -20.12 -3.08 -10.47
CA TRP A 271 -20.32 -2.20 -11.64
C TRP A 271 -19.02 -1.53 -12.08
N ILE A 272 -18.98 -1.03 -13.30
CA ILE A 272 -17.84 -0.27 -13.82
C ILE A 272 -17.89 1.18 -13.33
N LYS A 273 -16.85 1.61 -12.62
CA LYS A 273 -16.64 3.00 -12.19
C LYS A 273 -15.36 3.54 -12.83
N HIS A 274 -15.49 4.55 -13.66
CA HIS A 274 -14.35 5.28 -14.18
C HIS A 274 -13.75 6.17 -13.09
N ILE A 275 -12.43 6.12 -12.97
CA ILE A 275 -11.66 7.01 -12.11
C ILE A 275 -11.32 8.30 -12.88
N VAL A 276 -11.11 9.38 -12.14
CA VAL A 276 -10.61 10.63 -12.70
C VAL A 276 -9.38 11.02 -11.90
N GLN A 277 -8.25 11.15 -12.58
CA GLN A 277 -7.01 11.59 -11.94
C GLN A 277 -7.06 13.10 -11.69
N SER A 278 -6.49 13.56 -10.57
CA SER A 278 -6.44 15.00 -10.28
C SER A 278 -5.45 15.71 -11.21
N PRO A 279 -5.64 17.02 -11.51
CA PRO A 279 -4.68 17.81 -12.26
C PRO A 279 -3.25 17.76 -11.69
N GLY A 280 -3.13 17.65 -10.36
CA GLY A 280 -1.84 17.47 -9.69
C GLY A 280 -1.18 16.14 -10.04
N ASN A 281 -1.95 15.03 -10.01
CA ASN A 281 -1.44 13.69 -10.31
C ASN A 281 -0.90 13.59 -11.75
N VAL A 282 -1.66 14.11 -12.71
CA VAL A 282 -1.27 14.09 -14.14
C VAL A 282 -0.13 15.06 -14.46
N SER A 283 0.15 16.05 -13.61
CA SER A 283 1.20 17.06 -13.83
C SER A 283 2.61 16.64 -13.39
N HIS A 284 2.77 15.50 -12.71
CA HIS A 284 4.05 15.05 -12.16
C HIS A 284 4.55 13.78 -12.83
N VAL A 285 3.82 12.67 -12.69
CA VAL A 285 4.14 11.39 -13.33
C VAL A 285 2.84 10.78 -13.83
N ILE A 286 2.79 10.49 -15.13
CA ILE A 286 1.69 9.72 -15.70
C ILE A 286 1.90 8.26 -15.28
N CYS A 287 1.12 7.81 -14.30
CA CYS A 287 1.10 6.41 -13.93
C CYS A 287 0.50 5.62 -15.10
N THR A 288 1.35 4.84 -15.78
CA THR A 288 0.94 4.01 -16.93
C THR A 288 -0.12 2.98 -16.55
N THR A 289 -0.23 2.62 -15.27
CA THR A 289 -1.24 1.71 -14.74
C THR A 289 -2.61 2.37 -14.51
N LEU A 290 -2.65 3.67 -14.19
CA LEU A 290 -3.92 4.37 -13.98
C LEU A 290 -4.63 4.70 -15.30
N GLY A 291 -3.89 4.86 -16.41
CA GLY A 291 -4.46 5.10 -17.74
C GLY A 291 -5.52 4.06 -18.16
N PRO A 292 -5.21 2.75 -18.13
CA PRO A 292 -6.20 1.70 -18.37
C PRO A 292 -7.41 1.76 -17.44
N MET A 293 -7.21 2.05 -16.15
CA MET A 293 -8.30 2.11 -15.17
C MET A 293 -9.20 3.32 -15.39
N GLU A 294 -8.66 4.44 -15.87
CA GLU A 294 -9.42 5.63 -16.29
C GLU A 294 -10.22 5.34 -17.57
N LYS A 295 -9.58 4.71 -18.56
CA LYS A 295 -10.18 4.39 -19.86
C LYS A 295 -11.26 3.30 -19.78
N TYR A 296 -10.96 2.17 -19.16
CA TYR A 296 -11.84 1.00 -19.09
C TYR A 296 -12.66 0.92 -17.80
N GLY A 297 -12.36 1.77 -16.83
CA GLY A 297 -13.02 1.78 -15.53
C GLY A 297 -12.62 0.59 -14.65
N ILE A 298 -12.97 0.70 -13.37
CA ILE A 298 -12.73 -0.30 -12.34
C ILE A 298 -14.04 -1.04 -12.05
N GLY A 299 -13.97 -2.37 -12.02
CA GLY A 299 -15.06 -3.25 -11.62
C GLY A 299 -15.21 -3.24 -10.11
N MET A 300 -15.88 -2.21 -9.60
CA MET A 300 -16.01 -1.97 -8.17
C MET A 300 -17.08 -2.86 -7.57
N ILE A 301 -16.79 -3.43 -6.41
CA ILE A 301 -17.75 -4.19 -5.59
C ILE A 301 -18.56 -3.21 -4.73
N ALA A 302 -19.85 -3.46 -4.53
CA ALA A 302 -20.65 -2.64 -3.63
C ALA A 302 -20.09 -2.61 -2.20
N PRO A 303 -19.94 -1.45 -1.53
CA PRO A 303 -19.53 -1.38 -0.12
C PRO A 303 -20.45 -2.14 0.86
N SER A 304 -21.70 -2.40 0.45
CA SER A 304 -22.65 -3.26 1.18
C SER A 304 -22.28 -4.75 1.10
N ASN A 305 -21.60 -5.19 0.04
CA ASN A 305 -21.24 -6.58 -0.23
C ASN A 305 -19.76 -6.90 0.01
N ILE A 306 -18.91 -5.91 0.28
CA ILE A 306 -17.46 -6.12 0.40
C ILE A 306 -17.07 -7.09 1.52
N TYR A 307 -17.80 -7.10 2.64
CA TYR A 307 -17.61 -8.09 3.72
C TYR A 307 -17.82 -9.51 3.22
N ARG A 308 -18.88 -9.72 2.44
CA ARG A 308 -19.18 -11.04 1.87
C ARG A 308 -18.12 -11.45 0.86
N PHE A 309 -17.65 -10.51 0.03
CA PHE A 309 -16.60 -10.78 -0.94
C PHE A 309 -15.31 -11.25 -0.26
N TYR A 310 -14.81 -10.52 0.73
CA TYR A 310 -13.58 -10.93 1.42
C TYR A 310 -13.77 -12.21 2.24
N ASP A 311 -14.93 -12.39 2.90
CA ASP A 311 -15.19 -13.64 3.63
C ASP A 311 -15.19 -14.84 2.67
N ASP A 312 -15.87 -14.76 1.52
CA ASP A 312 -15.90 -15.83 0.52
C ASP A 312 -14.48 -16.09 -0.05
N LEU A 313 -13.73 -15.04 -0.42
CA LEU A 313 -12.38 -15.15 -0.98
C LEU A 313 -11.38 -15.74 0.03
N HIS A 314 -11.36 -15.23 1.26
CA HIS A 314 -10.42 -15.68 2.29
C HIS A 314 -10.80 -17.03 2.87
N SER A 315 -12.10 -17.36 2.96
CA SER A 315 -12.56 -18.72 3.29
C SER A 315 -12.05 -19.73 2.27
N TYR A 316 -12.14 -19.40 0.98
CA TYR A 316 -11.64 -20.26 -0.09
C TYR A 316 -10.11 -20.43 0.02
N LEU A 317 -9.34 -19.36 0.17
CA LEU A 317 -7.88 -19.43 0.34
C LEU A 317 -7.48 -20.25 1.57
N ALA A 318 -8.14 -20.05 2.71
CA ALA A 318 -7.92 -20.85 3.90
C ALA A 318 -8.24 -22.34 3.66
N SER A 319 -9.29 -22.64 2.88
CA SER A 319 -9.61 -24.02 2.47
C SER A 319 -8.53 -24.65 1.58
N CYS A 320 -7.72 -23.83 0.92
CA CYS A 320 -6.56 -24.21 0.13
C CYS A 320 -5.26 -24.32 0.93
N ASN A 321 -5.32 -24.32 2.27
CA ASN A 321 -4.16 -24.26 3.17
C ASN A 321 -3.30 -22.99 3.02
N VAL A 322 -3.86 -21.88 2.52
CA VAL A 322 -3.17 -20.59 2.55
C VAL A 322 -3.29 -19.99 3.95
N ASP A 323 -2.17 -19.57 4.53
CA ASP A 323 -2.07 -19.07 5.90
C ASP A 323 -2.40 -17.58 6.04
N GLY A 324 -2.35 -16.82 4.96
CA GLY A 324 -2.54 -15.37 4.97
C GLY A 324 -2.56 -14.74 3.59
N VAL A 325 -2.66 -13.41 3.56
CA VAL A 325 -2.77 -12.66 2.31
C VAL A 325 -1.84 -11.45 2.27
N LYS A 326 -1.36 -11.13 1.07
CA LYS A 326 -0.79 -9.83 0.73
C LYS A 326 -1.83 -9.07 -0.09
N VAL A 327 -2.19 -7.85 0.33
CA VAL A 327 -3.22 -7.07 -0.33
C VAL A 327 -2.64 -5.80 -0.94
N ASP A 328 -2.58 -5.78 -2.27
CA ASP A 328 -2.00 -4.71 -3.09
C ASP A 328 -3.05 -3.72 -3.61
N VAL A 329 -2.60 -2.69 -4.35
CA VAL A 329 -3.45 -1.71 -5.06
C VAL A 329 -4.43 -0.96 -4.14
N GLN A 330 -4.06 -0.72 -2.88
CA GLN A 330 -4.98 -0.14 -1.90
C GLN A 330 -5.30 1.33 -2.17
N ASN A 331 -4.30 2.09 -2.63
CA ASN A 331 -4.44 3.51 -2.94
C ASN A 331 -5.50 3.82 -4.03
N VAL A 332 -5.95 2.82 -4.80
CA VAL A 332 -6.94 3.04 -5.87
C VAL A 332 -8.29 3.52 -5.34
N LEU A 333 -8.64 3.19 -4.08
CA LEU A 333 -9.89 3.65 -3.47
C LEU A 333 -9.96 5.18 -3.33
N GLU A 334 -8.81 5.87 -3.26
CA GLU A 334 -8.74 7.33 -3.26
C GLU A 334 -9.46 7.94 -4.48
N LEU A 335 -9.36 7.26 -5.63
CA LEU A 335 -9.93 7.72 -6.89
C LEU A 335 -11.39 7.28 -7.07
N LEU A 336 -11.92 6.44 -6.17
CA LEU A 336 -13.26 5.84 -6.24
C LEU A 336 -14.25 6.44 -5.21
N GLY A 337 -13.78 7.20 -4.21
CA GLY A 337 -14.60 7.72 -3.12
C GLY A 337 -15.74 8.69 -3.48
N SER A 338 -15.82 9.14 -4.75
CA SER A 338 -16.93 9.98 -5.21
C SER A 338 -18.26 9.21 -5.15
N CYS A 339 -19.25 9.78 -4.46
CA CYS A 339 -20.59 9.23 -4.20
C CYS A 339 -20.73 8.20 -3.04
N TYR A 340 -19.67 7.92 -2.27
CA TYR A 340 -19.71 6.93 -1.16
C TYR A 340 -19.35 7.52 0.22
N GLY A 341 -19.76 8.76 0.48
CA GLY A 341 -19.42 9.46 1.73
C GLY A 341 -18.00 10.03 1.76
N GLY A 342 -17.29 9.98 0.64
CA GLY A 342 -15.90 10.42 0.51
C GLY A 342 -14.91 9.25 0.58
N ARG A 343 -13.63 9.57 0.37
CA ARG A 343 -12.53 8.60 0.31
C ARG A 343 -12.36 7.87 1.64
N GLU A 344 -12.46 8.60 2.75
CA GLU A 344 -12.32 8.06 4.11
C GLU A 344 -13.37 6.98 4.44
N ALA A 345 -14.66 7.27 4.20
CA ALA A 345 -15.74 6.34 4.50
C ALA A 345 -15.65 5.06 3.67
N LEU A 346 -15.29 5.19 2.39
CA LEU A 346 -15.09 4.05 1.50
C LEU A 346 -13.87 3.21 1.91
N MET A 347 -12.74 3.87 2.17
CA MET A 347 -11.51 3.22 2.63
C MET A 347 -11.76 2.46 3.92
N ARG A 348 -12.29 3.12 4.96
CA ARG A 348 -12.64 2.48 6.24
C ARG A 348 -13.51 1.24 6.02
N ARG A 349 -14.55 1.35 5.20
CA ARG A 349 -15.46 0.23 4.96
C ARG A 349 -14.77 -0.98 4.34
N TYR A 350 -13.85 -0.76 3.40
CA TYR A 350 -13.07 -1.82 2.79
C TYR A 350 -12.04 -2.41 3.77
N GLN A 351 -11.38 -1.57 4.57
CA GLN A 351 -10.40 -2.04 5.54
C GLN A 351 -11.01 -2.81 6.69
N GLU A 352 -12.11 -2.33 7.27
CA GLU A 352 -12.84 -3.07 8.31
C GLU A 352 -13.32 -4.43 7.77
N ALA A 353 -13.72 -4.51 6.50
CA ALA A 353 -14.13 -5.75 5.86
C ALA A 353 -12.95 -6.71 5.67
N LEU A 354 -11.81 -6.18 5.24
CA LEU A 354 -10.57 -6.94 5.02
C LEU A 354 -10.02 -7.49 6.34
N GLU A 355 -9.93 -6.67 7.38
CA GLU A 355 -9.47 -7.10 8.70
C GLU A 355 -10.42 -8.13 9.31
N ALA A 356 -11.74 -7.91 9.18
CA ALA A 356 -12.73 -8.85 9.69
C ALA A 356 -12.63 -10.23 9.01
N SER A 357 -12.40 -10.29 7.69
CA SER A 357 -12.23 -11.55 6.98
C SER A 357 -10.92 -12.24 7.34
N VAL A 358 -9.83 -11.49 7.54
CA VAL A 358 -8.53 -12.04 7.95
C VAL A 358 -8.62 -12.68 9.33
N ILE A 359 -9.19 -11.96 10.31
CA ILE A 359 -9.38 -12.46 11.68
C ILE A 359 -10.25 -13.72 11.69
N ARG A 360 -11.24 -13.79 10.80
CA ARG A 360 -12.18 -14.90 10.74
C ARG A 360 -11.60 -16.16 10.10
N ASN A 361 -10.81 -16.01 9.04
CA ASN A 361 -10.42 -17.13 8.19
C ASN A 361 -8.99 -17.62 8.42
N PHE A 362 -8.09 -16.77 8.92
CA PHE A 362 -6.71 -17.13 9.19
C PHE A 362 -6.43 -17.25 10.69
N HIS A 363 -5.51 -18.13 11.07
CA HIS A 363 -5.23 -18.46 12.47
C HIS A 363 -4.66 -17.28 13.29
N ARG A 364 -4.15 -16.24 12.63
CA ARG A 364 -3.54 -15.02 13.20
C ARG A 364 -3.84 -13.83 12.29
N ASN A 365 -3.40 -12.63 12.68
CA ASN A 365 -3.45 -11.44 11.82
C ASN A 365 -2.44 -11.52 10.67
N ASN A 366 -2.66 -12.48 9.77
CA ASN A 366 -1.76 -12.85 8.69
C ASN A 366 -2.09 -12.03 7.43
N LEU A 367 -1.92 -10.71 7.55
CA LEU A 367 -2.16 -9.72 6.50
C LEU A 367 -0.91 -8.89 6.26
N ILE A 368 -0.48 -8.80 4.99
CA ILE A 368 0.54 -7.87 4.52
C ILE A 368 -0.15 -6.76 3.73
N TRP A 369 0.11 -5.52 4.11
CA TRP A 369 -0.36 -4.33 3.43
C TRP A 369 0.61 -3.94 2.32
N GLY A 370 0.16 -4.00 1.08
CA GLY A 370 0.95 -3.65 -0.10
C GLY A 370 0.35 -2.45 -0.83
N MET A 371 1.21 -1.57 -1.36
CA MET A 371 0.79 -0.35 -2.09
C MET A 371 -0.21 0.53 -1.30
N SER A 372 -0.04 0.63 0.02
CA SER A 372 -0.94 1.32 0.96
C SER A 372 -0.36 2.64 1.50
N LEU A 373 0.43 3.34 0.68
CA LEU A 373 1.14 4.56 1.10
C LEU A 373 0.26 5.84 1.04
N SER A 374 -1.06 5.71 0.94
CA SER A 374 -1.96 6.87 1.01
C SER A 374 -2.18 7.33 2.46
N ASN A 375 -2.31 8.65 2.65
CA ASN A 375 -2.58 9.23 3.97
C ASN A 375 -3.92 8.78 4.56
N ASP A 376 -4.85 8.32 3.73
CA ASP A 376 -6.17 7.83 4.18
C ASP A 376 -6.03 6.65 5.13
N HIS A 377 -4.99 5.80 4.99
CA HIS A 377 -4.71 4.68 5.90
C HIS A 377 -4.34 5.10 7.33
N ILE A 378 -3.90 6.34 7.52
CA ILE A 378 -3.52 6.85 8.85
C ILE A 378 -4.77 7.21 9.68
N TYR A 379 -5.89 7.52 9.01
CA TYR A 379 -7.11 8.05 9.63
C TYR A 379 -8.33 7.11 9.50
N SER A 380 -8.23 6.06 8.69
CA SER A 380 -9.31 5.12 8.38
C SER A 380 -9.50 4.07 9.45
#